data_AF-A0A3N5IFW8-F1
#
_entry.id   AF-A0A3N5IFW8-F1
#
_cell.length_a   1.000
_cell.length_b   1.000
_cell.length_c   1.000
_cell.angle_alpha   90.00
_cell.angle_beta   90.00
_cell.angle_gamma   90.00
#
_symmetry.space_group_name_H-M   'P 1'
#
loop_
_entity.id
_entity.type
_entity.pdbx_description
1 polymer ?
#
loop_
_entity_poly.entity_id
_entity_poly.type
_entity_poly.pdbx_seq_one_letter_code
_entity_poly.pdbx_strand_id
1 'polypeptide(L)' 'ALLKYTKRNPKMTPEDQAQFWRYLGAHLCSATGGIVNVGNYHGGGSPIMEQIAITTQYDIEARKKLVKYIVA' A
#
# COMPACT_ATOMS: atom_id res chain seq x y z
N ALA A 1 -19.49 -7.89 -32.22
CA ALA A 1 -20.23 -8.70 -31.22
C ALA A 1 -19.75 -8.45 -29.78
N LEU A 2 -18.44 -8.51 -29.49
CA LEU A 2 -17.88 -8.35 -28.14
C LEU A 2 -18.22 -6.98 -27.48
N LEU A 3 -17.98 -5.88 -28.20
CA LEU A 3 -18.12 -4.50 -27.67
C LEU A 3 -19.55 -4.13 -27.25
N LYS A 4 -20.57 -4.79 -27.85
CA LYS A 4 -21.99 -4.56 -27.54
C LYS A 4 -22.33 -4.97 -26.09
N TYR A 5 -21.72 -6.03 -25.59
CA TYR A 5 -22.04 -6.60 -24.28
C TYR A 5 -21.04 -6.19 -23.17
N THR A 6 -19.86 -5.69 -23.54
CA THR A 6 -18.83 -5.26 -22.59
C THR A 6 -18.93 -3.78 -22.21
N LYS A 7 -19.59 -2.93 -23.01
CA LYS A 7 -19.78 -1.50 -22.70
C LYS A 7 -20.70 -1.33 -21.49
N ARG A 8 -20.18 -0.76 -20.40
CA ARG A 8 -20.94 -0.45 -19.17
C ARG A 8 -21.29 1.03 -19.09
N ASN A 9 -20.30 1.90 -19.30
CA ASN A 9 -20.49 3.34 -19.32
C ASN A 9 -20.72 3.82 -20.77
N PRO A 10 -21.87 4.45 -21.08
CA PRO A 10 -22.15 4.95 -22.43
C PRO A 10 -21.22 6.11 -22.85
N LYS A 11 -20.68 6.87 -21.88
CA LYS A 11 -19.80 8.04 -22.09
C LYS A 11 -18.33 7.68 -22.31
N MET A 12 -17.97 6.39 -22.30
CA MET A 12 -16.60 5.92 -22.46
C MET A 12 -16.55 4.85 -23.56
N THR A 13 -15.45 4.76 -24.30
CA THR A 13 -15.29 3.72 -25.32
C THR A 13 -15.23 2.33 -24.63
N PRO A 14 -15.73 1.26 -25.27
CA PRO A 14 -15.56 -0.09 -24.74
C PRO A 14 -14.08 -0.50 -24.60
N GLU A 15 -13.21 0.01 -25.47
CA GLU A 15 -11.77 -0.23 -25.46
C GLU A 15 -11.10 0.35 -24.21
N ASP A 16 -11.37 1.61 -23.88
CA ASP A 16 -10.83 2.26 -22.68
C ASP A 16 -11.32 1.56 -21.41
N GLN A 17 -12.59 1.14 -21.40
CA GLN A 17 -13.15 0.35 -20.29
C GLN A 17 -12.40 -0.98 -20.13
N ALA A 18 -12.10 -1.68 -21.24
CA ALA A 18 -11.35 -2.93 -21.19
C ALA A 18 -9.90 -2.72 -20.71
N GLN A 19 -9.24 -1.64 -21.15
CA GLN A 19 -7.88 -1.31 -20.70
C GLN A 19 -7.84 -0.94 -19.22
N PHE A 20 -8.81 -0.18 -18.73
CA PHE A 20 -8.93 0.15 -17.32
C PHE A 20 -8.99 -1.13 -16.45
N TRP A 21 -9.82 -2.10 -16.81
CA TRP A 21 -9.94 -3.35 -16.05
C TRP A 21 -8.68 -4.23 -16.16
N ARG A 22 -8.00 -4.25 -17.31
CA ARG A 22 -6.70 -4.95 -17.45
C ARG A 22 -5.64 -4.30 -16.57
N TYR A 23 -5.59 -2.97 -16.52
CA TYR A 23 -4.68 -2.23 -15.65
C TYR A 23 -4.91 -2.56 -14.17
N LEU A 24 -6.18 -2.59 -13.74
CA LEU A 24 -6.51 -3.00 -12.38
C LEU A 24 -6.09 -4.45 -12.11
N GLY A 25 -6.37 -5.38 -13.03
CA GLY A 25 -5.93 -6.77 -12.90
C GLY A 25 -4.40 -6.90 -12.82
N ALA A 26 -3.67 -6.11 -13.61
CA ALA A 26 -2.21 -6.07 -13.57
C ALA A 26 -1.68 -5.68 -12.19
N HIS A 27 -2.31 -4.72 -11.50
CA HIS A 27 -1.86 -4.27 -10.18
C HIS A 27 -2.34 -5.17 -9.05
N LEU A 28 -3.58 -5.67 -9.14
CA LEU A 28 -4.24 -6.32 -8.01
C LEU A 28 -3.98 -7.84 -7.96
N CYS A 29 -3.89 -8.52 -9.10
CA CYS A 29 -3.90 -9.98 -9.14
C CYS A 29 -2.90 -10.62 -10.11
N SER A 30 -2.07 -9.83 -10.80
CA SER A 30 -1.01 -10.41 -11.63
C SER A 30 0.18 -10.88 -10.79
N ALA A 31 1.03 -11.72 -11.40
CA ALA A 31 2.29 -12.13 -10.79
C ALA A 31 3.19 -10.93 -10.44
N THR A 32 3.30 -9.95 -11.34
CA THR A 32 4.06 -8.71 -11.10
C THR A 32 3.48 -7.92 -9.93
N GLY A 33 2.14 -7.76 -9.90
CA GLY A 33 1.46 -7.09 -8.78
C GLY A 33 1.71 -7.80 -7.45
N GLY A 34 1.68 -9.13 -7.45
CA GLY A 34 2.01 -9.94 -6.28
C GLY A 34 3.45 -9.75 -5.80
N ILE A 35 4.44 -9.82 -6.71
CA ILE A 35 5.85 -9.59 -6.38
C ILE A 35 6.05 -8.18 -5.82
N VAL A 36 5.49 -7.15 -6.45
CA VAL A 36 5.58 -5.77 -5.99
C VAL A 36 4.95 -5.61 -4.61
N ASN A 37 3.78 -6.20 -4.36
CA ASN A 37 3.12 -6.12 -3.05
C ASN A 37 3.95 -6.77 -1.94
N VAL A 38 4.49 -7.97 -2.19
CA VAL A 38 5.35 -8.66 -1.23
C VAL A 38 6.66 -7.89 -1.00
N GLY A 39 7.28 -7.41 -2.07
CA GLY A 39 8.49 -6.59 -2.01
C GLY A 39 8.29 -5.29 -1.24
N ASN A 40 7.17 -4.59 -1.47
CA ASN A 40 6.82 -3.38 -0.72
C ASN A 40 6.57 -3.64 0.76
N TYR A 41 6.00 -4.80 1.12
CA TYR A 41 5.66 -5.12 2.50
C TYR A 41 6.83 -5.70 3.31
N HIS A 42 7.74 -6.43 2.65
CA HIS A 42 8.81 -7.18 3.31
C HIS A 42 10.22 -6.75 2.90
N GLY A 43 10.39 -5.83 1.95
CA GLY A 43 11.70 -5.45 1.41
C GLY A 43 12.67 -4.87 2.44
N GLY A 44 12.16 -4.19 3.48
CA GLY A 44 12.93 -3.70 4.62
C GLY A 44 12.93 -4.63 5.84
N GLY A 45 12.41 -5.85 5.68
CA GLY A 45 11.97 -6.72 6.78
C GLY A 45 10.46 -6.63 6.99
N SER A 46 9.90 -7.58 7.75
CA SER A 46 8.46 -7.53 8.10
C SER A 46 8.13 -6.24 8.86
N PRO A 47 6.91 -5.66 8.74
CA PRO A 47 6.59 -4.35 9.32
C PRO A 47 6.88 -4.20 10.83
N ILE A 48 6.83 -5.30 11.59
CA ILE A 48 7.21 -5.32 13.00
C ILE A 48 8.66 -4.87 13.25
N MET A 49 9.56 -5.11 12.29
CA MET A 49 10.96 -4.72 12.39
C MET A 49 11.12 -3.20 12.44
N GLU A 50 10.26 -2.45 11.75
CA GLU A 50 10.29 -0.99 11.80
C GLU A 50 9.80 -0.46 13.15
N GLN A 51 8.78 -1.08 13.75
CA GLN A 51 8.37 -0.75 15.12
C GLN A 51 9.49 -1.04 16.13
N ILE A 52 10.20 -2.16 15.98
CA ILE A 52 11.36 -2.49 16.82
C ILE A 52 12.47 -1.45 16.63
N ALA A 53 12.82 -1.12 15.39
CA ALA A 53 13.87 -0.15 15.09
C ALA A 53 13.53 1.25 15.66
N ILE A 54 12.32 1.75 15.40
CA ILE A 54 11.85 3.03 15.93
C ILE A 54 11.89 3.02 17.46
N THR A 55 11.35 1.98 18.09
CA THR A 55 11.25 1.92 19.56
C THR A 55 12.63 1.83 20.22
N THR A 56 13.55 1.06 19.64
CA THR A 56 14.90 0.89 20.20
C THR A 56 15.78 2.12 20.01
N GLN A 57 15.55 2.90 18.95
CA GLN A 57 16.27 4.15 18.68
C GLN A 57 15.63 5.38 19.32
N TYR A 58 14.37 5.27 19.79
CA TYR A 58 13.67 6.36 20.45
C TYR A 58 14.18 6.56 21.88
N ASP A 59 14.59 7.78 22.21
CA ASP A 59 15.03 8.13 23.58
C ASP A 59 13.83 8.25 24.53
N ILE A 60 13.41 7.11 25.07
CA ILE A 60 12.31 7.00 26.03
C ILE A 60 12.64 7.75 27.32
N GLU A 61 13.90 7.78 27.76
CA GLU A 61 14.28 8.44 29.01
C GLU A 61 14.20 9.96 28.92
N ALA A 62 14.58 10.56 27.78
CA ALA A 62 14.37 11.99 27.55
C ALA A 62 12.88 12.37 27.64
N ARG A 63 11.99 11.52 27.10
CA ARG A 63 10.53 11.76 27.19
C ARG A 63 10.01 11.59 28.61
N LYS A 64 10.48 10.58 29.35
CA LYS A 64 10.15 10.41 30.77
C LYS A 64 10.59 11.62 31.60
N LYS A 65 11.78 12.16 31.34
CA LYS A 65 12.30 13.36 32.02
C LYS A 65 11.44 14.57 31.73
N LEU A 66 11.05 14.78 30.47
CA LEU A 66 10.17 15.88 30.07
C LEU A 66 8.81 15.80 30.78
N VAL A 67 8.16 14.63 30.79
CA VAL A 67 6.86 14.46 31.44
C VAL A 67 6.95 14.75 32.94
N LYS A 68 7.99 14.26 33.62
CA LYS A 68 8.22 14.55 35.04
C LYS A 68 8.43 16.04 35.30
N TYR A 69 9.14 16.74 34.42
CA TYR A 69 9.36 18.18 34.54
C TYR A 69 8.07 18.99 34.39
N ILE A 70 7.14 18.56 33.54
CA ILE A 70 5.88 19.28 33.30
C ILE A 70 4.86 19.02 34.41
N VAL A 71 4.86 17.82 35.00
CA VAL A 71 3.86 17.40 35.99
C VAL A 71 4.28 17.70 37.44
N ALA A 72 5.57 17.91 37.69
CA ALA A 72 6.10 18.37 38.98
C ALA A 72 6.02 19.90 39.09
#